data_AF-A0A165XGJ4-F1
#
_entry.id   AF-A0A165XGJ4-F1
#
_cell.length_a   1.000
_cell.length_b   1.000
_cell.length_c   1.000
_cell.angle_alpha   90.00
_cell.angle_beta   90.00
_cell.angle_gamma   90.00
#
_symmetry.space_group_name_H-M   'P 1'
#
loop_
_entity.id
_entity.type
_entity.pdbx_description
1 polymer ?
#
loop_
_entity_poly.entity_id
_entity_poly.type
_entity_poly.pdbx_seq_one_letter_code
_entity_poly.pdbx_strand_id
1 'polypeptide(L)' 'KDPGFLACFFCRGRKISCMPPPADSEDRTCEQCAKRDLACEYPTISRRGQR' A
#
# COMPACT_ATOMS: atom_id res chain seq x y z
N LYS A 1 17.00 5.21 8.05
CA LYS A 1 16.39 3.97 7.49
C LYS A 1 14.95 4.30 7.22
N ASP A 2 14.67 4.80 6.01
CA ASP A 2 13.35 5.18 5.56
C ASP A 2 12.36 4.08 5.96
N PRO A 3 11.28 4.39 6.68
CA PRO A 3 10.28 3.41 7.03
C PRO A 3 9.68 2.95 5.71
N GLY A 4 10.26 1.87 5.17
CA GLY A 4 10.04 1.44 3.81
C GLY A 4 8.54 1.31 3.59
N PHE A 5 8.03 2.14 2.68
CA PHE A 5 6.63 2.22 2.32
C PHE A 5 6.03 0.82 2.24
N LEU A 6 5.01 0.58 3.07
CA LEU A 6 4.32 -0.70 3.07
C LEU A 6 3.34 -0.70 1.91
N ALA A 7 3.50 -1.63 0.98
CA ALA A 7 2.49 -1.85 -0.04
C ALA A 7 1.17 -2.27 0.61
N CYS A 8 0.05 -1.82 0.02
CA CYS A 8 -1.29 -2.24 0.44
C CYS A 8 -1.47 -3.76 0.30
N PHE A 9 -2.45 -4.33 1.00
CA PHE A 9 -2.72 -5.77 0.95
C PHE A 9 -2.98 -6.28 -0.47
N PHE A 10 -3.68 -5.48 -1.29
CA PHE A 10 -3.96 -5.81 -2.68
C PHE A 10 -2.68 -5.97 -3.51
N CYS A 11 -1.80 -4.97 -3.48
CA CYS A 11 -0.54 -5.02 -4.21
C CYS A 11 0.39 -6.12 -3.67
N ARG A 12 0.37 -6.38 -2.36
CA ARG A 12 1.08 -7.49 -1.73
C ARG A 12 0.59 -8.85 -2.21
N GLY A 13 -0.72 -9.08 -2.22
CA GLY A 13 -1.33 -10.34 -2.63
C GLY A 13 -1.11 -10.63 -4.12
N ARG A 14 -1.19 -9.60 -4.96
CA ARG A 14 -0.95 -9.71 -6.41
C ARG A 14 0.54 -9.61 -6.81
N LYS A 15 1.44 -9.34 -5.86
CA LYS A 15 2.88 -9.10 -6.10
C LYS A 15 3.12 -8.04 -7.20
N ILE A 16 2.36 -6.96 -7.17
CA ILE A 16 2.49 -5.83 -8.10
C ILE A 16 3.09 -4.60 -7.40
N SER A 17 3.58 -3.66 -8.20
CA SER A 17 4.09 -2.37 -7.72
C SER A 17 2.99 -1.57 -7.04
N CYS A 18 3.22 -1.13 -5.81
CA CYS A 18 2.32 -0.24 -5.08
C CYS A 18 2.87 1.19 -5.16
N MET A 19 2.22 2.04 -5.96
CA MET A 19 2.48 3.48 -5.98
C MET A 19 1.46 4.18 -5.07
N PRO A 20 1.88 4.73 -3.91
CA PRO A 20 1.01 5.59 -3.11
C PRO A 20 0.69 6.88 -3.85
N PRO A 21 -0.48 7.48 -3.60
CA PRO A 21 -0.81 8.82 -4.06
C PRO A 21 0.01 9.87 -3.26
N PRO A 22 0.09 11.11 -3.75
CA PRO A 22 0.73 12.21 -3.01
C PRO A 22 0.06 12.43 -1.64
N ALA A 23 0.85 12.89 -0.67
CA ALA A 23 0.48 12.96 0.76
C ALA A 23 -0.72 13.88 1.08
N ASP A 24 -1.12 14.73 0.13
CA ASP A 24 -2.28 15.63 0.24
C ASP A 24 -3.63 14.96 -0.06
N SER A 25 -3.66 13.70 -0.51
CA SER A 25 -4.92 12.98 -0.72
C SER A 25 -5.42 12.35 0.59
N GLU A 26 -6.61 12.75 1.04
CA GLU A 26 -7.34 12.09 2.15
C GLU A 26 -7.47 10.59 1.90
N ASP A 27 -7.70 10.23 0.63
CA ASP A 27 -7.67 8.88 0.14
C ASP A 27 -6.22 8.42 -0.02
N ARG A 28 -5.68 7.73 1.00
CA ARG A 28 -4.36 7.06 0.92
C ARG A 28 -4.31 5.93 -0.13
N THR A 29 -5.32 5.78 -0.97
CA THR A 29 -5.52 4.71 -1.97
C THR A 29 -4.43 4.71 -3.03
N CYS A 30 -3.70 3.61 -3.18
CA CYS A 30 -2.67 3.50 -4.23
C CYS A 30 -3.28 3.61 -5.64
N GLU A 31 -2.49 4.04 -6.62
CA GLU A 31 -2.96 4.24 -8.00
C GLU A 31 -3.60 2.96 -8.58
N GLN A 32 -3.11 1.78 -8.19
CA GLN A 32 -3.62 0.49 -8.65
C GLN A 32 -5.00 0.16 -8.09
N CYS A 33 -5.26 0.52 -6.84
CA CYS A 33 -6.57 0.34 -6.22
C CYS A 33 -7.54 1.43 -6.69
N ALA A 34 -7.07 2.68 -6.83
CA ALA A 34 -7.87 3.80 -7.32
C ALA A 34 -8.38 3.55 -8.75
N LYS A 35 -7.53 3.08 -9.67
CA LYS A 35 -7.94 2.73 -11.05
C LYS A 35 -8.93 1.55 -11.13
N ARG A 36 -9.09 0.79 -10.05
CA ARG A 36 -9.94 -0.41 -10.00
C ARG A 36 -11.15 -0.23 -9.08
N ASP A 37 -11.28 0.94 -8.45
CA ASP A 37 -12.27 1.23 -7.42
C ASP A 37 -12.33 0.14 -6.33
N LEU A 38 -11.17 -0.36 -5.91
CA LEU A 38 -11.04 -1.40 -4.89
C LEU A 38 -10.59 -0.82 -3.55
N ALA A 39 -11.01 -1.48 -2.46
CA ALA A 39 -10.60 -1.13 -1.10
C ALA A 39 -9.07 -1.22 -0.95
N CYS A 40 -8.43 -0.09 -0.70
CA CYS A 40 -6.98 0.01 -0.53
C CYS A 40 -6.60 0.08 0.95
N GLU A 41 -6.43 -1.08 1.56
CA GLU A 41 -6.01 -1.15 2.96
C GLU A 41 -4.48 -1.32 3.07
N TYR A 42 -3.86 -0.44 3.85
CA TYR A 42 -2.44 -0.49 4.16
C TYR A 42 -2.19 -1.22 5.46
N PRO A 43 -1.23 -2.15 5.50
CA PRO A 43 -0.85 -2.77 6.76
C PRO A 43 -0.18 -1.73 7.65
N THR A 44 -0.70 -1.54 8.86
CA THR A 44 -0.13 -0.65 9.88
C THR A 44 1.09 -1.26 10.57
N ILE A 45 1.23 -2.59 10.50
CA ILE A 45 2.30 -3.35 11.16
C ILE A 45 3.11 -4.12 10.11
N SER A 46 4.41 -3.87 10.06
CA SER A 46 5.35 -4.68 9.27
C SER A 46 5.79 -5.89 10.10
N ARG A 47 5.26 -7.09 9.80
CA ARG A 47 5.80 -8.36 10.34
C ARG A 47 7.02 -8.89 9.56
N ARG A 48 7.60 -8.09 8.64
CA ARG A 48 8.83 -8.50 7.95
C ARG A 48 9.94 -8.69 8.98
N GLY A 49 10.45 -9.91 9.10
CA GLY A 49 11.57 -10.25 9.99
C GLY A 49 11.20 -10.84 11.36
N GLN A 50 9.92 -11.07 11.67
CA GLN A 50 9.55 -11.93 12.81
C GLN A 50 9.77 -13.39 12.39
N ARG A 51 10.85 -14.00 12.88
CA ARG A 51 11.12 -15.45 12.84
C ARG A 51 11.44 -15.91 14.24
#